data_AF-A0A2P9GIL7-F1
#
_entry.id   AF-A0A2P9GIL7-F1
#
_cell.length_a   1.000
_cell.length_b   1.000
_cell.length_c   1.000
_cell.angle_alpha   90.00
_cell.angle_beta   90.00
_cell.angle_gamma   90.00
#
_symmetry.space_group_name_H-M   'P 1'
#
loop_
_entity.id
_entity.type
_entity.pdbx_description
1 polymer ?
#
loop_
_entity_poly.entity_id
_entity_poly.type
_entity_poly.pdbx_seq_one_letter_code
_entity_poly.pdbx_strand_id
1 'polypeptide(L)'
;MNSQDTKNNEKDNFIVYLEEHNVINTISNILLKLYNQKERPADAIKFIRDNMCNDEDFPMNELKEENEFLRNENMRLTKSLNELNDTLKKLIEEEKMIASTNVESTQI
;
A
#
# COMPACT_ATOMS: atom_id res chain seq x y z
N MET A 1 39.71 -8.05 17.74
CA MET A 1 38.65 -8.45 16.78
C MET A 1 39.30 -9.12 15.58
N ASN A 2 38.86 -10.32 15.25
CA ASN A 2 39.47 -11.19 14.24
C ASN A 2 39.11 -10.73 12.82
N SER A 3 40.11 -10.57 11.94
CA SER A 3 39.93 -10.08 10.55
C SER A 3 39.09 -11.00 9.64
N GLN A 4 38.84 -12.23 10.05
CA GLN A 4 37.93 -13.14 9.34
C GLN A 4 36.46 -12.86 9.70
N ASP A 5 36.18 -12.48 10.95
CA ASP A 5 34.82 -12.19 11.40
C ASP A 5 34.30 -10.90 10.75
N THR A 6 35.18 -9.92 10.52
CA THR A 6 34.83 -8.69 9.79
C THR A 6 34.52 -8.95 8.31
N LYS A 7 35.28 -9.82 7.63
CA LYS A 7 35.04 -10.18 6.23
C LYS A 7 33.76 -11.00 6.02
N ASN A 8 33.41 -11.85 6.98
CA ASN A 8 32.15 -12.59 6.93
C ASN A 8 30.96 -11.65 7.12
N ASN A 9 31.07 -10.71 8.06
CA ASN A 9 30.05 -9.68 8.29
C ASN A 9 29.84 -8.79 7.04
N GLU A 10 30.91 -8.37 6.36
CA GLU A 10 30.80 -7.61 5.10
C GLU A 10 30.05 -8.38 3.99
N LYS A 11 30.31 -9.69 3.86
CA LYS A 11 29.60 -10.53 2.88
C LYS A 11 28.13 -10.71 3.23
N ASP A 12 27.84 -10.94 4.50
CA ASP A 12 26.46 -11.12 4.97
C ASP A 12 25.66 -9.84 4.76
N ASN A 13 26.23 -8.67 5.08
CA ASN A 13 25.61 -7.37 4.81
C ASN A 13 25.37 -7.14 3.32
N PHE A 14 26.28 -7.58 2.45
CA PHE A 14 26.08 -7.48 1.01
C PHE A 14 24.94 -8.37 0.52
N ILE A 15 24.83 -9.60 1.01
CA ILE A 15 23.74 -10.51 0.67
C ILE A 15 22.40 -9.93 1.15
N VAL A 16 22.33 -9.50 2.41
CA VAL A 16 21.14 -8.87 2.99
C VAL A 16 20.73 -7.65 2.16
N TYR A 17 21.66 -6.79 1.77
CA TYR A 17 21.38 -5.64 0.91
C TYR A 17 20.75 -6.07 -0.43
N LEU A 18 21.31 -7.09 -1.09
CA LEU A 18 20.77 -7.56 -2.36
C LEU A 18 19.38 -8.21 -2.24
N GLU A 19 19.11 -8.87 -1.11
CA GLU A 19 17.82 -9.47 -0.80
C GLU A 19 16.77 -8.41 -0.43
N GLU A 20 17.10 -7.48 0.47
CA GLU A 20 16.24 -6.37 0.91
C GLU A 20 15.79 -5.49 -0.26
N HIS A 21 16.70 -5.22 -1.20
CA HIS A 21 16.40 -4.45 -2.42
C HIS A 21 15.91 -5.31 -3.58
N ASN A 22 15.63 -6.59 -3.35
CA ASN A 22 15.06 -7.54 -4.32
C ASN A 22 15.89 -7.72 -5.61
N VAL A 23 17.17 -7.36 -5.58
CA VAL A 23 18.08 -7.32 -6.74
C VAL A 23 18.24 -8.72 -7.35
N ILE A 24 18.37 -9.74 -6.49
CA ILE A 24 18.55 -11.14 -6.91
C ILE A 24 17.34 -11.63 -7.68
N ASN A 25 16.13 -11.38 -7.17
CA ASN A 25 14.89 -11.82 -7.81
C ASN A 25 14.65 -11.09 -9.14
N THR A 26 14.86 -9.77 -9.19
CA THR A 26 14.71 -8.99 -10.43
C THR A 26 15.66 -9.51 -11.51
N ILE A 27 16.95 -9.68 -11.19
CA ILE A 27 17.94 -10.24 -12.14
C ILE A 27 17.53 -11.65 -12.58
N SER A 28 17.15 -12.51 -11.64
CA SER A 28 16.76 -13.90 -11.92
C SER A 28 15.55 -13.97 -12.85
N ASN A 29 14.56 -13.11 -12.65
CA ASN A 29 13.36 -13.03 -13.49
C ASN A 29 13.69 -12.57 -14.92
N ILE A 30 14.57 -11.58 -15.07
CA ILE A 30 15.00 -11.10 -16.39
C ILE A 30 15.79 -12.20 -17.12
N LEU A 31 16.65 -12.93 -16.42
CA LEU A 31 17.37 -14.08 -16.98
C LEU A 31 16.41 -15.20 -17.39
N LEU A 32 15.37 -15.46 -16.60
CA LEU A 32 14.33 -16.42 -16.94
C LEU A 32 13.52 -15.96 -18.18
N LYS A 33 13.17 -14.66 -18.26
CA LYS A 33 12.52 -14.06 -19.45
C LYS A 33 13.38 -14.21 -20.70
N LEU A 34 14.70 -14.03 -20.56
CA LEU A 34 15.67 -14.24 -21.64
C LEU A 34 15.73 -15.72 -22.06
N TYR A 35 15.77 -16.64 -21.09
CA TYR A 35 15.79 -18.08 -21.35
C TYR A 35 14.53 -18.56 -22.08
N ASN A 36 13.36 -18.03 -21.71
CA ASN A 36 12.07 -18.40 -22.28
C ASN A 36 11.78 -17.75 -23.65
N GLN A 37 12.66 -16.91 -24.19
CA GLN A 37 12.45 -16.31 -25.51
C GLN A 37 12.44 -17.40 -26.59
N LYS A 38 11.38 -17.42 -27.41
CA LYS A 38 11.26 -18.34 -28.56
C LYS A 38 12.37 -18.14 -29.58
N GLU A 39 12.79 -16.89 -29.76
CA GLU A 39 13.93 -16.50 -30.60
C GLU A 39 14.94 -15.77 -29.73
N ARG A 40 16.19 -16.27 -29.68
CA ARG A 40 17.21 -15.67 -28.82
C ARG A 40 17.55 -14.27 -29.36
N PRO A 41 17.51 -13.22 -28.53
CA PRO A 41 17.90 -11.89 -28.98
C PRO A 41 19.37 -11.92 -29.42
N ALA A 42 19.66 -11.24 -30.53
CA ALA A 42 21.01 -11.12 -31.07
C ALA A 42 21.98 -10.44 -30.07
N ASP A 43 21.45 -9.58 -29.20
CA ASP A 43 22.19 -8.95 -28.11
C ASP A 43 21.46 -9.19 -26.77
N ALA A 44 21.95 -10.18 -26.02
CA ALA A 44 21.41 -10.55 -24.72
C ALA A 44 21.65 -9.47 -23.65
N ILE A 45 22.76 -8.74 -23.72
CA ILE A 45 23.06 -7.68 -22.74
C ILE A 45 22.13 -6.49 -22.94
N LYS A 46 21.86 -6.13 -24.20
CA LYS A 46 20.86 -5.12 -24.52
C LYS A 46 19.47 -5.54 -24.04
N PHE A 47 19.07 -6.79 -24.26
CA PHE A 47 17.79 -7.31 -23.75
C PHE A 47 17.68 -7.17 -22.23
N ILE A 48 18.72 -7.58 -21.48
CA ILE A 48 18.72 -7.50 -20.01
C ILE A 48 18.58 -6.04 -19.56
N ARG A 49 19.37 -5.13 -20.14
CA ARG A 49 19.31 -3.69 -19.80
C ARG A 49 17.93 -3.09 -20.08
N ASP A 50 17.36 -3.36 -21.24
CA ASP A 50 16.05 -2.84 -21.62
C ASP A 50 14.97 -3.38 -20.66
N ASN A 51 15.06 -4.64 -20.25
CA ASN A 51 14.13 -5.26 -19.29
C ASN A 51 14.40 -4.91 -17.81
N MET A 52 15.56 -4.35 -17.46
CA MET A 52 15.83 -3.77 -16.14
C MET A 52 15.25 -2.36 -16.00
N CYS A 53 15.10 -1.64 -17.12
CA CYS A 53 14.64 -0.25 -17.13
C CYS A 53 13.15 -0.10 -17.52
N ASN A 54 12.46 -1.20 -17.84
CA ASN A 54 11.04 -1.11 -18.17
C ASN A 54 10.23 -0.96 -16.88
N ASP A 55 9.45 0.14 -16.83
CA ASP A 55 8.59 0.63 -15.73
C ASP A 55 7.47 -0.33 -15.24
N GLU A 56 7.56 -1.64 -15.54
CA GLU A 56 6.61 -2.65 -15.03
C GLU A 56 6.91 -3.10 -13.59
N ASP A 57 8.06 -2.75 -13.02
CA ASP A 57 8.46 -3.14 -11.66
C ASP A 57 7.86 -2.25 -10.55
N PHE A 58 7.09 -1.22 -10.89
CA PHE A 58 6.14 -0.68 -9.92
C PHE A 58 4.83 -1.44 -10.09
N PRO A 59 4.22 -1.98 -9.02
CA PRO A 59 2.91 -2.60 -9.08
C PRO A 59 1.86 -1.48 -9.23
N MET A 60 2.01 -0.58 -10.20
CA MET A 60 1.19 0.59 -10.43
C MET A 60 -0.26 0.19 -10.65
N ASN A 61 -0.50 -1.01 -11.18
CA ASN A 61 -1.84 -1.57 -11.28
C ASN A 61 -2.40 -1.99 -9.92
N GLU A 62 -1.64 -2.73 -9.10
CA GLU A 62 -2.09 -3.10 -7.75
C GLU A 62 -2.22 -1.86 -6.84
N LEU A 63 -1.33 -0.89 -6.98
CA LEU A 63 -1.36 0.38 -6.25
C LEU A 63 -2.55 1.25 -6.69
N LYS A 64 -2.93 1.21 -7.98
CA LYS A 64 -4.14 1.88 -8.47
C LYS A 64 -5.40 1.20 -7.95
N GLU A 65 -5.45 -0.13 -7.99
CA GLU A 65 -6.57 -0.91 -7.45
C GLU A 65 -6.72 -0.68 -5.93
N GLU A 66 -5.62 -0.68 -5.19
CA GLU A 66 -5.60 -0.39 -3.76
C GLU A 66 -6.03 1.06 -3.49
N ASN A 67 -5.56 2.04 -4.28
CA ASN A 67 -5.99 3.43 -4.14
C ASN A 67 -7.50 3.60 -4.40
N GLU A 68 -8.03 2.92 -5.41
CA GLU A 68 -9.46 2.93 -5.74
C GLU A 68 -10.28 2.28 -4.61
N PHE A 69 -9.84 1.13 -4.11
CA PHE A 69 -10.46 0.46 -2.97
C PHE A 69 -10.48 1.36 -1.72
N LEU A 70 -9.33 1.97 -1.38
CA LEU A 70 -9.22 2.87 -0.23
C LEU A 70 -10.09 4.11 -0.38
N ARG A 71 -10.20 4.69 -1.59
CA ARG A 71 -11.09 5.84 -1.84
C ARG A 71 -12.56 5.47 -1.66
N ASN A 72 -12.97 4.30 -2.16
CA ASN A 72 -14.33 3.81 -2.01
C ASN A 72 -14.67 3.55 -0.53
N GLU A 73 -13.76 2.94 0.22
CA GLU A 73 -13.93 2.75 1.66
C GLU A 73 -14.00 4.07 2.43
N ASN A 74 -13.13 5.03 2.10
CA ASN A 74 -13.13 6.33 2.74
C ASN A 74 -14.44 7.09 2.48
N MET A 75 -14.97 7.01 1.25
CA MET A 75 -16.28 7.56 0.91
C MET A 75 -17.42 6.90 1.70
N ARG A 76 -17.40 5.57 1.81
CA ARG A 76 -18.41 4.81 2.57
C ARG A 76 -18.37 5.17 4.05
N LEU A 77 -17.18 5.16 4.65
CA LEU A 77 -16.98 5.51 6.05
C LEU A 77 -17.40 6.95 6.33
N THR A 78 -17.03 7.90 5.47
CA THR A 78 -17.42 9.31 5.60
C THR A 78 -18.94 9.46 5.54
N LYS A 79 -19.62 8.74 4.65
CA LYS A 79 -21.08 8.74 4.56
C LYS A 79 -21.72 8.21 5.85
N SER A 80 -21.27 7.07 6.35
CA SER A 80 -21.79 6.50 7.61
C SER A 80 -21.52 7.42 8.81
N LEU A 81 -20.38 8.10 8.84
CA LEU A 81 -20.04 9.05 9.90
C LEU A 81 -20.99 10.26 9.86
N ASN A 82 -21.28 10.79 8.68
CA ASN A 82 -22.24 11.87 8.52
C ASN A 82 -23.66 11.47 8.93
N GLU A 83 -24.14 10.30 8.49
CA GLU A 83 -25.47 9.78 8.86
C GLU A 83 -25.61 9.57 10.37
N LEU A 84 -24.57 9.03 11.02
CA LEU A 84 -24.56 8.85 12.47
C LEU A 84 -24.52 10.18 13.20
N ASN A 85 -23.73 11.14 12.73
CA ASN A 85 -23.63 12.47 13.33
C ASN A 85 -24.95 13.26 13.18
N ASP A 86 -25.63 13.12 12.04
CA ASP A 86 -26.96 13.72 11.84
C ASP A 86 -28.02 13.08 12.74
N THR A 87 -27.94 11.77 12.94
CA THR A 87 -28.83 11.05 13.87
C THR A 87 -28.58 11.49 15.32
N LEU A 88 -27.32 11.61 15.73
CA LEU A 88 -26.93 12.12 17.04
C LEU A 88 -27.45 13.56 17.25
N LYS A 89 -27.28 14.44 16.27
CA LYS A 89 -27.79 15.81 16.35
C LYS A 89 -29.31 15.85 16.51
N LYS A 90 -30.04 15.02 15.76
CA LYS A 90 -31.50 14.92 15.89
C LYS A 90 -31.91 14.45 17.28
N LEU A 91 -31.28 13.40 17.80
CA LEU A 91 -31.56 12.89 19.14
C LEU A 91 -31.24 13.92 20.24
N ILE A 92 -30.13 14.65 20.11
CA ILE A 92 -29.77 15.72 21.05
C ILE A 92 -30.81 16.86 21.00
N GLU A 93 -31.27 17.22 19.80
CA GLU A 93 -32.30 18.26 19.64
C GLU A 93 -33.65 17.79 20.20
N GLU A 94 -34.03 16.53 19.96
CA GLU A 94 -35.22 15.91 20.54
C GLU A 94 -35.16 15.88 22.07
N GLU A 95 -34.02 15.50 22.66
CA GLU A 95 -33.82 15.51 24.12
C GLU A 95 -33.93 16.92 24.70
N LYS A 96 -33.36 17.92 24.03
CA LYS A 96 -33.43 19.33 24.43
C LYS A 96 -34.84 19.90 24.34
N MET A 97 -35.60 19.50 23.32
CA MET A 97 -37.01 19.86 23.19
C MET A 97 -37.83 19.25 24.32
N ILE A 98 -37.66 17.95 24.62
CA ILE A 98 -38.35 17.27 25.72
C ILE A 98 -38.02 17.90 27.09
N ALA A 99 -36.75 18.26 27.32
CA ALA A 99 -36.34 18.95 28.54
C ALA A 99 -37.01 20.34 28.70
N SER A 100 -37.24 21.05 27.60
CA SER A 100 -37.90 22.37 27.63
C SER A 100 -39.40 22.27 27.93
N THR A 101 -40.09 21.25 27.41
CA THR A 101 -41.54 21.02 27.63
C THR A 101 -41.87 20.57 29.06
N ASN A 102 -40.97 19.84 29.71
CA ASN A 102 -41.16 19.39 31.10
C ASN A 102 -40.99 20.52 32.13
N VAL A 103 -40.19 21.55 31.82
CA VAL A 103 -40.02 22.71 32.71
C VAL A 103 -41.28 23.58 32.73
N GLU A 104 -41.94 23.78 31.58
CA GLU A 104 -43.22 24.52 31.51
C GLU A 104 -44.38 23.78 32.21
N SER A 105 -44.37 22.44 32.21
CA SER A 105 -45.43 21.63 32.85
C SER A 105 -45.33 21.56 34.38
N THR A 106 -44.20 21.97 34.96
CA THR A 106 -43.97 21.92 36.42
C THR A 106 -44.29 23.26 37.11
N GLN A 107 -44.66 24.30 36.35
CA GLN A 107 -44.82 25.67 36.85
C GLN A 107 -46.28 26.17 36.88
N ILE A 108 -47.25 25.24 36.87
CA ILE A 108 -48.69 25.53 37.03
C ILE A 108 -49.23 24.85 38.30
#